data_AF-A0A4Q5NTL6-F1
#
_entry.id   AF-A0A4Q5NTL6-F1
#
_cell.length_a   1.000
_cell.length_b   1.000
_cell.length_c   1.000
_cell.angle_alpha   90.00
_cell.angle_beta   90.00
_cell.angle_gamma   90.00
#
_symmetry.space_group_name_H-M   'P 1'
#
loop_
_entity.id
_entity.type
_entity.pdbx_description
1 polymer ?
#
loop_
_entity_poly.entity_id
_entity_poly.type
_entity_poly.pdbx_seq_one_letter_code
_entity_poly.pdbx_strand_id
1 'polypeptide(L)'
;MKPLFAKKSAPELPLWKQLLEEADLCASHAQDAASCGRFCAACGLIMTANALCARALESPSAKCELPIVEGAVAERMGFYQDEVDRLLNRSVQGHLQKRKS
;
A
#
# COMPACT_ATOMS: atom_id res chain seq x y z
N MET A 1 -29.40 39.23 5.57
CA MET A 1 -28.55 38.09 5.94
C MET A 1 -28.65 37.04 4.85
N LYS A 2 -27.55 36.72 4.15
CA LYS A 2 -27.45 35.59 3.20
C LYS A 2 -26.34 34.68 3.71
N PRO A 3 -26.55 33.40 3.99
CA PRO A 3 -25.48 32.43 3.85
C PRO A 3 -25.43 32.01 2.37
N LEU A 4 -24.58 31.03 2.03
CA LEU A 4 -24.44 30.38 0.71
C LEU A 4 -23.30 30.91 -0.16
N PHE A 5 -22.07 30.66 0.29
CA PHE A 5 -21.09 30.08 -0.62
C PHE A 5 -20.68 28.73 -0.03
N ALA A 6 -21.42 27.70 -0.42
CA ALA A 6 -20.97 26.32 -0.28
C ALA A 6 -19.57 26.25 -0.90
N LYS A 7 -18.57 25.95 -0.08
CA LYS A 7 -17.25 25.52 -0.55
C LYS A 7 -17.53 24.38 -1.53
N LYS A 8 -17.26 24.58 -2.83
CA LYS A 8 -17.21 23.49 -3.80
C LYS A 8 -16.15 22.52 -3.25
N SER A 9 -16.57 21.50 -2.52
CA SER A 9 -15.73 20.36 -2.22
C SER A 9 -15.28 19.82 -3.56
N ALA A 10 -13.97 19.65 -3.73
CA ALA A 10 -13.43 18.94 -4.88
C ALA A 10 -14.19 17.61 -5.02
N PRO A 11 -14.41 17.11 -6.24
CA PRO A 11 -15.04 15.80 -6.41
C PRO A 11 -14.24 14.77 -5.59
N GLU A 12 -14.89 14.16 -4.60
CA GLU A 12 -14.26 13.11 -3.79
C GLU A 12 -13.83 11.99 -4.73
N LEU A 13 -12.56 11.58 -4.62
CA LEU A 13 -12.04 10.48 -5.43
C LEU A 13 -12.85 9.22 -5.15
N PRO A 14 -13.04 8.33 -6.15
CA PRO A 14 -13.61 7.00 -5.91
C PRO A 14 -12.87 6.29 -4.78
N LEU A 15 -13.61 5.61 -3.90
CA LEU A 15 -13.06 4.94 -2.72
C LEU A 15 -11.94 3.96 -3.09
N TRP A 16 -12.04 3.26 -4.22
CA TRP A 16 -10.98 2.37 -4.69
C TRP A 16 -9.66 3.11 -4.93
N LYS A 17 -9.67 4.36 -5.44
CA LYS A 17 -8.46 5.16 -5.64
C LYS A 17 -7.83 5.55 -4.31
N GLN A 18 -8.65 5.99 -3.35
CA GLN A 18 -8.17 6.36 -2.01
C GLN A 18 -7.52 5.15 -1.31
N LEU A 19 -8.11 3.96 -1.45
CA LEU A 19 -7.53 2.73 -0.90
C LEU A 19 -6.19 2.36 -1.54
N LEU A 20 -6.03 2.57 -2.85
CA LEU A 20 -4.75 2.36 -3.53
C LEU A 20 -3.70 3.41 -3.12
N GLU A 21 -4.08 4.67 -2.94
CA GLU A 21 -3.19 5.71 -2.40
C GLU A 21 -2.72 5.36 -0.98
N GLU A 22 -3.61 4.84 -0.13
CA GLU A 22 -3.25 4.38 1.22
C GLU A 22 -2.35 3.14 1.17
N ALA A 23 -2.54 2.24 0.20
CA ALA A 23 -1.66 1.10 -0.02
C ALA A 23 -0.24 1.55 -0.42
N ASP A 24 -0.14 2.52 -1.33
CA ASP A 24 1.13 3.09 -1.79
C ASP A 24 1.87 3.79 -0.64
N LEU A 25 1.15 4.50 0.24
CA LEU A 25 1.70 5.07 1.48
C LEU A 25 2.22 3.99 2.43
N CYS A 26 1.47 2.89 2.63
CA CYS A 26 1.93 1.77 3.44
C CYS A 26 3.23 1.17 2.87
N ALA A 27 3.32 1.01 1.56
CA ALA A 27 4.52 0.50 0.90
C ALA A 27 5.73 1.44 1.06
N SER A 28 5.53 2.76 0.95
CA SER A 28 6.58 3.75 1.23
C SER A 28 7.09 3.64 2.66
N HIS A 29 6.20 3.58 3.64
CA HIS A 29 6.58 3.40 5.04
C HIS A 29 7.28 2.07 5.31
N ALA A 30 6.97 1.01 4.55
CA ALA A 30 7.66 -0.26 4.65
C ALA A 30 9.13 -0.12 4.27
N GLN A 31 9.43 0.64 3.21
CA GLN A 31 10.80 0.93 2.79
C GLN A 31 11.56 1.72 3.85
N ASP A 32 10.93 2.70 4.48
CA ASP A 32 11.51 3.47 5.59
C ASP A 32 11.77 2.62 6.84
N ALA A 33 10.84 1.71 7.16
CA ALA A 33 11.03 0.75 8.24
C ALA A 33 12.22 -0.18 7.96
N ALA A 34 12.32 -0.67 6.72
CA ALA A 34 13.39 -1.55 6.29
C ALA A 34 14.77 -0.88 6.26
N SER A 35 14.85 0.40 5.86
CA SER A 35 16.09 1.18 5.88
C SER A 35 16.64 1.35 7.31
N CYS A 36 15.74 1.41 8.29
CA CYS A 36 16.04 1.43 9.72
C CYS A 36 16.26 0.03 10.34
N GLY A 37 16.29 -1.04 9.53
CA GLY A 37 16.45 -2.42 10.01
C GLY A 37 15.23 -3.00 10.74
N ARG A 38 14.05 -2.36 10.66
CA ARG A 38 12.80 -2.80 11.29
C ARG A 38 12.02 -3.71 10.34
N PHE A 39 12.59 -4.88 10.00
CA PHE A 39 12.04 -5.76 8.96
C PHE A 39 10.64 -6.32 9.28
N CYS A 40 10.34 -6.67 10.53
CA CYS A 40 8.98 -7.13 10.89
C CYS A 40 7.92 -6.05 10.65
N ALA A 41 8.23 -4.79 10.97
CA ALA A 41 7.34 -3.67 10.72
C ALA A 41 7.17 -3.42 9.22
N ALA A 42 8.26 -3.51 8.44
CA ALA A 42 8.22 -3.42 6.99
C ALA A 42 7.30 -4.49 6.38
N CYS A 43 7.44 -5.76 6.77
CA CYS A 43 6.56 -6.83 6.29
C CYS A 43 5.09 -6.58 6.66
N GLY A 44 4.80 -6.15 7.89
CA GLY A 44 3.43 -5.83 8.32
C GLY A 44 2.80 -4.70 7.50
N LEU A 45 3.58 -3.69 7.12
CA LEU A 45 3.14 -2.59 6.26
C LEU A 45 2.84 -3.06 4.82
N ILE A 46 3.68 -3.94 4.25
CA ILE A 46 3.37 -4.54 2.94
C ILE A 46 2.12 -5.43 2.98
N MET A 47 1.93 -6.21 4.04
CA MET A 47 0.70 -6.99 4.23
C MET A 47 -0.54 -6.08 4.33
N THR A 48 -0.40 -4.92 4.97
CA THR A 48 -1.46 -3.91 5.06
C THR A 48 -1.77 -3.32 3.67
N ALA A 49 -0.74 -3.02 2.88
CA ALA A 49 -0.91 -2.55 1.49
C ALA A 49 -1.66 -3.59 0.63
N ASN A 50 -1.30 -4.89 0.73
CA ASN A 50 -2.02 -5.97 0.06
C ASN A 50 -3.50 -6.02 0.46
N ALA A 51 -3.80 -5.88 1.76
CA ALA A 51 -5.17 -5.88 2.25
C ALA A 51 -5.99 -4.68 1.73
N LEU A 52 -5.36 -3.51 1.60
CA LEU A 52 -5.97 -2.33 1.01
C LEU A 52 -6.28 -2.51 -0.48
N CYS A 53 -5.37 -3.15 -1.23
CA CYS A 53 -5.61 -3.52 -2.63
C CYS A 53 -6.80 -4.48 -2.79
N ALA A 54 -6.91 -5.50 -1.93
CA ALA A 54 -8.08 -6.40 -1.94
C ALA A 54 -9.39 -5.64 -1.66
N ARG A 55 -9.38 -4.74 -0.66
CA ARG A 55 -10.53 -3.88 -0.35
C ARG A 55 -10.89 -2.93 -1.48
N ALA A 56 -9.92 -2.49 -2.28
CA ALA A 56 -10.18 -1.64 -3.44
C ALA A 56 -11.02 -2.37 -4.49
N LEU A 57 -10.77 -3.67 -4.73
CA LEU A 57 -11.57 -4.52 -5.63
C LEU A 57 -12.99 -4.74 -5.10
N GLU A 58 -13.14 -4.90 -3.79
CA GLU A 58 -14.44 -5.12 -3.14
C GLU A 58 -15.28 -3.83 -3.03
N SER A 59 -14.69 -2.67 -3.29
CA SER A 59 -15.35 -1.38 -3.17
C SER A 59 -16.55 -1.28 -4.14
N PRO A 60 -17.73 -0.81 -3.69
CA PRO A 60 -18.87 -0.56 -4.59
C PRO A 60 -18.51 0.37 -5.75
N SER A 61 -17.59 1.30 -5.53
CA SER A 61 -17.12 2.25 -6.54
C SER A 61 -16.27 1.61 -7.65
N ALA A 62 -15.69 0.42 -7.40
CA ALA A 62 -14.87 -0.29 -8.39
C ALA A 62 -15.72 -0.98 -9.47
N LYS A 63 -17.00 -1.27 -9.21
CA LYS A 63 -17.85 -2.07 -10.12
C LYS A 63 -17.99 -1.47 -11.52
N CYS A 64 -17.96 -0.14 -11.64
CA CYS A 64 -18.06 0.55 -12.93
C CYS A 64 -16.72 0.64 -13.68
N GLU A 65 -15.60 0.37 -13.01
CA GLU A 65 -14.24 0.53 -13.52
C GLU A 65 -13.42 -0.75 -13.30
N LEU A 66 -14.07 -1.91 -13.13
CA LEU A 66 -13.44 -3.13 -12.63
C LEU A 66 -12.14 -3.52 -13.38
N PRO A 67 -12.08 -3.48 -14.74
CA PRO A 67 -10.84 -3.79 -15.45
C PRO A 67 -9.68 -2.85 -15.12
N ILE A 68 -9.99 -1.57 -14.84
CA ILE A 68 -8.98 -0.56 -14.47
C ILE A 68 -8.48 -0.85 -13.06
N VAL A 69 -9.39 -1.15 -12.14
CA VAL A 69 -9.04 -1.44 -10.73
C VAL A 69 -8.24 -2.74 -10.65
N GLU A 70 -8.64 -3.79 -11.38
CA GLU A 70 -7.92 -5.06 -11.47
C GLU A 70 -6.49 -4.88 -12.00
N GLY A 71 -6.31 -4.11 -13.08
CA GLY A 71 -4.98 -3.79 -13.60
C GLY A 71 -4.12 -3.05 -12.58
N ALA A 72 -4.67 -2.01 -11.94
CA ALA A 72 -3.97 -1.21 -10.95
C ALA A 72 -3.60 -1.99 -9.68
N VAL A 73 -4.45 -2.95 -9.27
CA VAL A 73 -4.19 -3.85 -8.15
C VAL A 73 -3.16 -4.91 -8.52
N ALA A 74 -3.26 -5.52 -9.71
CA ALA A 74 -2.33 -6.56 -10.15
C ALA A 74 -0.88 -6.03 -10.22
N GLU A 75 -0.68 -4.83 -10.76
CA GLU A 75 0.62 -4.16 -10.81
C GLU A 75 1.23 -4.00 -9.41
N ARG A 76 0.44 -3.49 -8.46
CA ARG A 76 0.87 -3.27 -7.07
C ARG A 76 1.16 -4.57 -6.34
N MET A 77 0.29 -5.57 -6.47
CA MET A 77 0.46 -6.87 -5.81
C MET A 77 1.74 -7.57 -6.28
N GLY A 78 2.10 -7.45 -7.56
CA GLY A 78 3.38 -7.95 -8.06
C GLY A 78 4.56 -7.27 -7.36
N PHE A 79 4.55 -5.93 -7.31
CA PHE A 79 5.57 -5.15 -6.61
C PHE A 79 5.66 -5.48 -5.11
N TYR A 80 4.52 -5.61 -4.42
CA TYR A 80 4.47 -5.92 -3.00
C TYR A 80 5.01 -7.31 -2.69
N GLN A 81 4.73 -8.29 -3.55
CA GLN A 81 5.29 -9.64 -3.41
C GLN A 81 6.83 -9.62 -3.51
N ASP A 82 7.37 -8.96 -4.55
CA ASP A 82 8.81 -8.80 -4.73
C ASP A 82 9.47 -8.10 -3.53
N GLU A 83 8.78 -7.09 -2.96
CA GLU A 83 9.28 -6.36 -1.80
C GLU A 83 9.29 -7.22 -0.53
N VAL A 84 8.28 -8.06 -0.29
CA VAL A 84 8.31 -9.03 0.83
C VAL A 84 9.49 -9.97 0.70
N ASP A 85 9.70 -10.55 -0.48
CA ASP A 85 10.79 -11.48 -0.73
C ASP A 85 12.16 -10.80 -0.54
N ARG A 86 12.29 -9.54 -0.98
CA ARG A 86 13.47 -8.70 -0.72
C ARG A 86 13.70 -8.47 0.78
N LEU A 87 12.66 -8.13 1.53
CA LEU A 87 12.76 -7.87 2.97
C LEU A 87 13.14 -9.12 3.77
N LEU A 88 12.55 -10.27 3.44
CA LEU A 88 12.88 -11.55 4.05
C LEU A 88 14.35 -11.92 3.81
N ASN A 89 14.83 -11.78 2.57
CA ASN A 89 16.23 -12.01 2.22
C ASN A 89 17.18 -11.11 3.01
N ARG A 90 16.88 -9.81 3.13
CA ARG A 90 17.70 -8.87 3.92
C ARG A 90 17.70 -9.19 5.40
N SER A 91 16.56 -9.60 5.95
CA SER A 91 16.45 -10.02 7.36
C SER A 91 17.37 -11.21 7.66
N VAL A 92 17.33 -12.25 6.82
CA VAL A 92 18.21 -13.43 6.95
C VAL A 92 19.68 -13.04 6.87
N GLN A 93 20.06 -12.21 5.88
CA GLN A 93 21.44 -11.75 5.73
C GLN A 93 21.93 -10.93 6.94
N GLY A 94 21.09 -10.03 7.47
CA GLY A 94 21.40 -9.25 8.67
C GLY A 94 21.64 -10.11 9.91
N HIS A 95 20.88 -11.21 10.06
CA HIS A 95 21.12 -12.18 11.13
C HIS A 95 22.40 -12.99 10.95
N LEU A 96 22.76 -13.36 9.72
CA LEU A 96 23.99 -14.10 9.43
C LEU A 96 25.27 -13.28 9.68
N GLN A 97 25.24 -11.97 9.40
CA GLN A 97 26.38 -11.08 9.67
C GLN A 97 26.59 -10.86 11.17
N LYS A 98 25.52 -10.67 11.95
CA LYS A 98 25.60 -10.53 13.42
C LYS A 98 26.19 -11.75 14.15
N ARG A 99 26.14 -12.94 13.55
CA ARG A 99 26.73 -14.16 14.12
C ARG A 99 28.22 -14.33 13.81
N LYS A 100 28.78 -13.51 12.91
CA LYS A 100 30.18 -13.59 12.47
C LYS A 100 31.08 -12.48 13.04
N SER A 101 30.51 -11.48 13.69
CA SER A 101 31.22 -10.45 14.48
C SER A 101 31.21 -10.82 15.95
#